data_AF-A0A966S0A8-F1
#
_entry.id   AF-A0A966S0A8-F1
#
_cell.length_a   1.000
_cell.length_b   1.000
_cell.length_c   1.000
_cell.angle_alpha   90.00
_cell.angle_beta   90.00
_cell.angle_gamma   90.00
#
_symmetry.space_group_name_H-M   'P 1'
#
loop_
_entity.id
_entity.type
_entity.pdbx_description
1 polymer ?
#
loop_
_entity_poly.entity_id
_entity_poly.type
_entity_poly.pdbx_seq_one_letter_code
_entity_poly.pdbx_strand_id
1 'polypeptide(L)' 'MLRRVMMCSLLVVIATACGSADEPVGESSRFILSQDYPLPIVERDEPMLPASVTDASGTSVTVTDASRIVVLNQA' A
#
# COMPACT_ATOMS: atom_id res chain seq x y z
N MET A 1 44.97 25.64 -35.15
CA MET A 1 43.79 24.76 -35.34
C MET A 1 43.67 23.63 -34.31
N LEU A 2 44.33 23.74 -33.14
CA LEU A 2 44.29 22.71 -32.08
C LEU A 2 43.29 23.01 -30.95
N ARG A 3 42.64 24.18 -30.97
CA ARG A 3 41.72 24.64 -29.91
C ARG A 3 40.25 24.26 -30.16
N ARG A 4 39.90 23.82 -31.37
CA ARG A 4 38.53 23.41 -31.74
C ARG A 4 38.26 21.91 -31.54
N VAL A 5 39.30 21.06 -31.54
CA VAL A 5 39.13 19.61 -31.42
C VAL A 5 38.92 19.17 -29.96
N MET A 6 39.51 19.88 -29.00
CA MET A 6 39.42 19.55 -27.57
C MET A 6 38.05 19.90 -26.95
N MET A 7 37.21 20.69 -27.64
CA MET A 7 35.90 21.12 -27.14
C MET A 7 34.76 20.14 -27.50
N CYS A 8 34.95 19.30 -28.52
CA CYS A 8 33.97 18.26 -28.87
C CYS A 8 34.10 17.00 -27.98
N SER A 9 35.26 16.77 -27.36
CA SER A 9 35.46 15.60 -26.50
C SER A 9 34.77 15.72 -25.14
N LEU A 10 34.59 16.95 -24.63
CA LEU A 10 34.04 17.15 -23.28
C LEU A 10 32.50 17.06 -23.27
N LEU A 11 31.85 17.37 -24.39
CA LEU A 11 30.39 17.33 -24.51
C LEU A 11 29.82 15.91 -24.66
N VAL A 12 30.64 14.94 -25.09
CA VAL A 12 30.19 13.55 -25.28
C VAL A 12 30.11 12.77 -23.96
N VAL A 13 30.88 13.16 -22.93
CA VAL A 13 30.92 12.45 -21.64
C VAL A 13 29.71 12.76 -20.75
N ILE A 14 29.04 13.91 -20.94
CA ILE A 14 27.90 14.33 -20.10
C ILE A 14 26.60 13.67 -20.57
N ALA A 15 26.51 13.26 -21.84
CA ALA A 15 25.30 12.63 -22.39
C ALA A 15 25.11 11.16 -21.97
N THR A 16 26.16 10.49 -21.47
CA THR A 16 26.11 9.08 -21.07
C THR A 16 25.98 8.86 -19.56
N ALA A 17 25.92 9.93 -18.75
CA ALA A 17 25.71 9.84 -17.30
C ALA A 17 24.22 9.78 -16.89
N CYS A 18 23.30 10.01 -17.83
CA CYS A 18 21.88 9.66 -17.69
C CYS A 18 21.56 8.41 -18.51
N GLY A 19 22.44 7.40 -18.43
CA GLY A 19 22.06 6.03 -18.76
C GLY A 19 21.08 5.57 -17.69
N SER A 20 19.81 5.55 -18.05
CA SER A 20 18.73 4.94 -17.30
C SER A 20 19.18 3.55 -16.85
N ALA A 21 19.48 3.40 -15.56
CA ALA A 21 19.45 2.10 -14.93
C ALA A 21 17.97 1.69 -14.88
N ASP A 22 17.44 1.25 -16.02
CA ASP A 22 16.31 0.33 -16.07
C ASP A 22 16.89 -1.01 -15.59
N GLU A 23 17.12 -1.10 -14.29
CA GLU A 23 17.28 -2.39 -13.64
C GLU A 23 15.90 -3.06 -13.77
N PRO A 24 15.76 -4.18 -14.48
CA PRO A 24 14.53 -4.94 -14.41
C PRO A 24 14.40 -5.41 -12.97
N VAL A 25 13.55 -4.72 -12.19
CA VAL A 25 13.13 -5.19 -10.87
C VAL A 25 12.54 -6.56 -11.13
N GLY A 26 13.31 -7.58 -10.74
CA GLY A 26 12.90 -8.96 -10.88
C GLY A 26 11.50 -9.15 -10.35
N GLU A 27 10.78 -10.06 -10.99
CA GLU A 27 9.37 -10.42 -10.81
C GLU A 27 8.99 -10.90 -9.38
N SER A 28 9.83 -10.63 -8.37
CA SER A 28 9.83 -11.24 -7.05
C SER A 28 9.49 -10.30 -5.89
N SER A 29 9.30 -9.00 -6.10
CA SER A 29 8.90 -8.09 -5.02
C SER A 29 7.92 -7.02 -5.48
N ARG A 30 6.68 -7.42 -5.73
CA ARG A 30 5.55 -6.47 -5.74
C ARG A 30 5.14 -6.19 -4.31
N PHE A 31 5.22 -4.93 -3.89
CA PHE A 31 4.60 -4.49 -2.65
C PHE A 31 3.10 -4.70 -2.77
N ILE A 32 2.49 -5.41 -1.82
CA ILE A 32 1.03 -5.42 -1.69
C ILE A 32 0.65 -4.08 -1.12
N LEU A 33 0.12 -3.20 -1.96
CA LEU A 33 -0.40 -1.91 -1.54
C LEU A 33 -1.90 -2.04 -1.28
N SER A 34 -2.43 -1.28 -0.32
CA SER A 34 -3.86 -1.32 0.02
C SER A 34 -4.76 -0.97 -1.17
N GLN A 35 -4.23 -0.24 -2.16
CA GLN A 35 -4.90 0.08 -3.43
C GLN A 35 -5.07 -1.14 -4.37
N ASP A 36 -4.29 -2.21 -4.19
CA ASP A 36 -4.33 -3.41 -5.03
C ASP A 36 -5.50 -4.34 -4.65
N TYR A 37 -6.15 -4.07 -3.51
CA TYR A 37 -7.30 -4.81 -3.00
C TYR A 37 -8.41 -3.82 -2.66
N PRO A 38 -9.20 -3.37 -3.65
CA PRO A 38 -10.34 -2.51 -3.39
C PRO A 38 -11.27 -3.22 -2.39
N LEU A 39 -11.53 -2.56 -1.25
CA LEU A 39 -12.49 -3.07 -0.30
C LEU A 39 -13.86 -3.14 -0.98
N PRO A 40 -14.62 -4.23 -0.80
CA PRO A 40 -15.96 -4.31 -1.35
C PRO A 40 -16.78 -3.11 -0.83
N ILE A 41 -17.47 -2.43 -1.75
CA ILE A 41 -18.45 -1.41 -1.39
C ILE A 41 -19.65 -2.18 -0.82
N VAL A 42 -19.65 -2.36 0.50
CA VAL A 42 -20.78 -2.92 1.22
C VAL A 42 -21.69 -1.74 1.57
N GLU A 43 -22.89 -1.70 1.00
CA GLU A 43 -23.95 -0.88 1.58
C GLU A 43 -24.14 -1.34 3.02
N ARG A 44 -23.83 -0.45 3.96
CA ARG A 44 -23.82 -0.78 5.37
C ARG A 44 -25.22 -0.59 5.91
N ASP A 45 -25.93 -1.70 6.13
CA ASP A 45 -27.17 -1.66 6.89
C ASP A 45 -26.90 -1.07 8.29
N GLU A 46 -27.85 -0.27 8.79
CA GLU A 46 -27.78 0.22 10.16
C GLU A 46 -27.87 -0.98 11.13
N PRO A 47 -27.01 -1.04 12.16
CA PRO A 47 -27.02 -2.15 13.11
C PRO A 47 -28.31 -2.14 13.94
N MET A 48 -29.00 -3.27 14.01
CA MET A 48 -30.14 -3.47 14.90
C MET A 48 -29.63 -3.68 16.34
N LEU A 49 -29.80 -2.66 17.18
CA LEU A 49 -29.38 -2.64 18.58
C LEU A 49 -30.57 -2.34 19.50
N PRO A 50 -30.60 -2.84 20.75
CA PRO A 50 -29.57 -3.69 21.37
C PRO A 50 -29.59 -5.12 20.84
N ALA A 51 -28.41 -5.75 20.81
CA ALA A 51 -28.24 -7.15 20.44
C ALA A 51 -27.63 -7.93 21.60
N SER A 52 -28.19 -9.10 21.93
CA SER A 52 -27.66 -10.00 22.95
C SER A 52 -27.07 -11.24 22.31
N VAL A 53 -25.84 -11.58 22.68
CA VAL A 53 -25.08 -12.71 22.13
C VAL A 53 -24.36 -13.45 23.24
N THR A 54 -24.13 -14.75 23.08
CA THR A 54 -23.23 -15.52 23.94
C THR A 54 -21.87 -15.60 23.27
N ASP A 55 -20.82 -15.16 23.96
CA ASP A 55 -19.46 -15.19 23.42
C ASP A 55 -18.82 -16.59 23.46
N ALA A 56 -17.58 -16.70 22.97
CA ALA A 56 -16.84 -17.96 22.95
C ALA A 56 -16.48 -18.49 24.35
N SER A 57 -16.54 -17.65 25.39
CA SER A 57 -16.35 -18.05 26.80
C SER A 57 -17.64 -18.56 27.45
N GLY A 58 -18.78 -18.47 26.75
CA GLY A 58 -20.10 -18.80 27.29
C GLY A 58 -20.75 -17.65 28.05
N THR A 59 -20.20 -16.44 27.99
CA THR A 59 -20.73 -15.25 28.67
C THR A 59 -21.78 -14.57 27.81
N SER A 60 -22.92 -14.20 28.40
CA SER A 60 -23.93 -13.38 27.72
C SER A 60 -23.54 -11.91 27.74
N VAL A 61 -23.51 -11.29 26.55
CA VAL A 61 -23.10 -9.91 26.34
C VAL A 61 -24.21 -9.18 25.57
N THR A 62 -24.55 -7.98 26.03
CA THR A 62 -25.45 -7.08 25.32
C THR A 62 -24.67 -5.93 24.71
N VAL A 63 -24.73 -5.81 23.38
CA VAL A 63 -24.17 -4.69 22.63
C VAL A 63 -25.27 -3.65 22.44
N THR A 64 -25.05 -2.45 22.98
CA THR A 64 -25.99 -1.33 22.90
C THR A 64 -25.52 -0.20 21.98
N ASP A 65 -24.21 -0.12 21.72
CA ASP A 65 -23.59 0.87 20.84
C ASP A 65 -22.45 0.21 20.03
N ALA A 66 -22.46 0.45 18.72
CA ALA A 66 -21.46 -0.04 17.77
C ALA A 66 -20.81 1.11 16.96
N SER A 67 -20.96 2.36 17.41
CA SER A 67 -20.39 3.54 16.75
C SER A 67 -18.86 3.55 16.70
N ARG A 68 -18.21 2.83 17.63
CA ARG A 68 -16.75 2.69 17.72
C ARG A 68 -16.37 1.25 18.02
N ILE A 69 -15.71 0.60 17.05
CA ILE A 69 -15.32 -0.81 17.16
C ILE A 69 -13.80 -0.91 17.21
N VAL A 70 -13.28 -1.65 18.20
CA VAL A 70 -11.87 -2.01 18.30
C VAL A 70 -11.75 -3.52 18.11
N VAL A 71 -11.07 -3.94 17.05
CA VAL A 71 -10.82 -5.36 16.77
C VAL A 71 -9.42 -5.71 17.27
N LEU A 72 -9.36 -6.56 18.29
CA LEU A 72 -8.10 -7.08 18.84
C LEU A 72 -7.97 -8.54 18.43
N ASN A 73 -6.93 -8.85 17.67
CA ASN A 73 -6.54 -10.22 17.37
C ASN A 73 -5.04 -10.34 17.65
N GLN A 74 -4.67 -11.15 18.64
CA GLN A 74 -3.28 -11.53 18.86
C GLN A 74 -3.10 -12.84 18.08
N ALA A 75 -2.57 -12.72 16.85
CA ALA A 75 -2.24 -13.87 16.01
C ALA A 75 -0.92 -14.53 16.47
#